data_AF-A0ABD2H306-F1
#
_entry.id   AF-A0ABD2H306-F1
#
_cell.length_a   1.000
_cell.length_b   1.000
_cell.length_c   1.000
_cell.angle_alpha   90.00
_cell.angle_beta   90.00
_cell.angle_gamma   90.00
#
_symmetry.space_group_name_H-M   'P 1'
#
loop_
_entity.id
_entity.type
_entity.pdbx_description
1 polymer ?
#
loop_
_entity_poly.entity_id
_entity_poly.type
_entity_poly.pdbx_seq_one_letter_code
_entity_poly.pdbx_strand_id
1 'polypeptide(L)'
;MGLLLTSGKSVQALLKRDIAYLIALHCVAHRAERGLVDSLKELHKLKALHQNLKWLYKHYKFSPKALHELRLVAEALEEKVLKPTNLAGIVCESYVVFVTYFQDLLSTERRPKPSPKVRGRVYRILTFLMNYDNVLFSYLMRDTFEALSELSLNFQKDSLTVCDSMEALDTCSLKLVDLQFEPTEGGDQEVIDAVSETALFRGTKLKYVNEGQILFLRKKVIDVLTHLEKRFQDLQKGSVPSKCAIFDPSQWPSDRQKLAGCLWQTILC
;
A
#
# COMPACT_ATOMS: atom_id res chain seq x y z
N MET A 1 -9.94 -39.67 10.48
CA MET A 1 -8.78 -39.33 11.33
C MET A 1 -8.68 -37.81 11.35
N GLY A 2 -9.22 -37.18 12.40
CA GLY A 2 -9.42 -35.73 12.46
C GLY A 2 -8.14 -35.00 12.86
N LEU A 3 -7.67 -34.09 12.03
CA LEU A 3 -6.62 -33.13 12.37
C LEU A 3 -7.21 -32.08 13.33
N LEU A 4 -7.13 -32.36 14.63
CA LEU A 4 -7.34 -31.38 15.68
C LEU A 4 -6.19 -30.36 15.63
N LEU A 5 -6.51 -29.15 15.17
CA LEU A 5 -5.63 -27.99 15.22
C LEU A 5 -5.45 -27.56 16.68
N THR A 6 -4.48 -28.16 17.37
CA THR A 6 -4.08 -27.69 18.70
C THR A 6 -3.43 -26.32 18.56
N SER A 7 -3.98 -25.32 19.26
CA SER A 7 -3.40 -23.98 19.46
C SER A 7 -1.88 -24.05 19.62
N GLY A 8 -1.13 -23.48 18.67
CA GLY A 8 0.32 -23.31 18.75
C GLY A 8 1.17 -23.95 17.65
N LYS A 9 0.63 -24.83 16.80
CA LYS A 9 1.38 -25.46 15.69
C LYS A 9 0.71 -25.21 14.34
N SER A 10 1.47 -24.76 13.34
CA SER A 10 0.95 -24.56 11.98
C SER A 10 0.61 -25.90 11.33
N VAL A 11 -0.37 -25.91 10.41
CA VAL A 11 -0.73 -27.09 9.61
C VAL A 11 0.49 -27.72 8.95
N GLN A 12 1.39 -26.89 8.41
CA GLN A 12 2.67 -27.32 7.86
C GLN A 12 3.53 -28.09 8.86
N ALA A 13 3.66 -27.59 10.11
CA ALA A 13 4.48 -28.23 11.13
C ALA A 13 3.91 -29.59 11.58
N LEU A 14 2.59 -29.76 11.47
CA LEU A 14 1.93 -31.05 11.70
C LEU A 14 2.18 -32.00 10.53
N LEU A 15 1.95 -31.57 9.29
CA LEU A 15 2.11 -32.42 8.10
C LEU A 15 3.57 -32.84 7.85
N LYS A 16 4.55 -32.00 8.19
CA LYS A 16 5.98 -32.35 8.07
C LYS A 16 6.43 -33.46 9.03
N ARG A 17 5.68 -33.73 10.10
CA ARG A 17 5.98 -34.84 11.01
C ARG A 17 5.68 -36.19 10.37
N ASP A 18 4.63 -36.22 9.56
CA ASP A 18 4.15 -37.44 8.90
C ASP A 18 4.76 -37.61 7.51
N ILE A 19 5.11 -36.49 6.85
CA ILE A 19 5.67 -36.48 5.49
C ILE A 19 6.96 -35.65 5.49
N ALA A 20 8.09 -36.33 5.69
CA ALA A 20 9.41 -35.70 5.81
C ALA A 20 9.84 -34.92 4.54
N TYR A 21 9.39 -35.37 3.37
CA TYR A 21 9.71 -34.75 2.07
C TYR A 21 8.73 -33.66 1.65
N LEU A 22 7.77 -33.27 2.51
CA LEU A 22 6.79 -32.23 2.18
C LEU A 22 7.45 -30.86 2.03
N ILE A 23 7.34 -30.30 0.82
CA ILE A 23 7.66 -28.91 0.54
C ILE A 23 6.39 -28.08 0.75
N ALA A 24 6.35 -27.32 1.83
CA ALA A 24 5.23 -26.43 2.11
C ALA A 24 5.56 -25.01 1.64
N LEU A 25 4.76 -24.52 0.70
CA LEU A 25 4.79 -23.13 0.27
C LEU A 25 3.69 -22.37 1.01
N HIS A 26 4.07 -21.23 1.59
CA HIS A 26 3.09 -20.30 2.12
C HIS A 26 2.64 -19.38 1.00
N CYS A 27 1.34 -19.12 0.91
CA CYS A 27 0.75 -18.20 -0.05
C CYS A 27 1.51 -16.86 -0.10
N VAL A 28 1.98 -16.47 -1.29
CA VAL A 28 2.77 -15.25 -1.49
C VAL A 28 1.95 -13.98 -1.21
N ALA A 29 0.65 -13.97 -1.52
CA ALA A 29 -0.24 -12.88 -1.15
C ALA A 29 -0.31 -12.68 0.38
N HIS A 30 -0.50 -13.77 1.14
CA HIS A 30 -0.53 -13.72 2.60
C HIS A 30 0.83 -13.30 3.21
N ARG A 31 1.94 -13.71 2.58
CA ARG A 31 3.28 -13.27 3.00
C ARG A 31 3.48 -11.77 2.80
N ALA A 32 3.11 -11.26 1.62
CA ALA A 32 3.17 -9.84 1.30
C ALA A 32 2.31 -9.03 2.27
N GLU A 33 1.05 -9.44 2.48
CA GLU A 33 0.15 -8.78 3.43
C GLU A 33 0.77 -8.70 4.84
N ARG A 34 1.36 -9.80 5.33
CA ARG A 34 2.01 -9.79 6.64
C ARG A 34 3.24 -8.88 6.70
N GLY A 35 4.09 -8.91 5.67
CA GLY A 35 5.25 -8.01 5.56
C GLY A 35 4.83 -6.54 5.60
N LEU A 36 3.76 -6.20 4.88
CA LEU A 36 3.15 -4.88 4.88
C LEU A 36 2.55 -4.51 6.23
N VAL A 37 1.75 -5.39 6.82
CA VAL A 37 1.15 -5.11 8.13
C VAL A 37 2.23 -4.86 9.19
N ASP A 38 3.36 -5.57 9.13
CA ASP A 38 4.46 -5.38 10.07
C ASP A 38 5.21 -4.05 9.83
N SER A 39 5.51 -3.69 8.58
CA SER A 39 6.18 -2.41 8.29
C SER A 39 5.31 -1.19 8.59
N LEU A 40 4.01 -1.28 8.30
CA LEU A 40 3.08 -0.16 8.46
C LEU A 40 2.73 0.11 9.93
N LYS A 41 2.89 -0.87 10.84
CA LYS A 41 2.71 -0.66 12.30
C LYS A 41 3.66 0.38 12.87
N GLU A 42 4.87 0.45 12.34
CA GLU A 42 5.93 1.36 12.81
C GLU A 42 5.74 2.80 12.29
N LEU A 43 4.83 3.01 11.34
CA LEU A 43 4.56 4.32 10.74
C LEU A 43 3.41 5.04 11.45
N HIS A 44 3.71 5.76 12.53
CA HIS A 44 2.73 6.53 13.29
C HIS A 44 1.90 7.52 12.45
N LYS A 45 2.51 8.19 11.46
CA LYS A 45 1.81 9.10 10.53
C LYS A 45 0.77 8.35 9.68
N LEU A 46 1.07 7.10 9.29
CA LEU A 46 0.13 6.27 8.55
C LEU A 46 -1.10 5.92 9.39
N LYS A 47 -0.92 5.67 10.69
CA LYS A 47 -2.06 5.44 11.60
C LYS A 47 -3.01 6.64 11.63
N ALA A 48 -2.48 7.86 11.66
CA ALA A 48 -3.27 9.09 11.61
C ALA A 48 -4.00 9.23 10.25
N LEU A 49 -3.28 9.02 9.15
CA LEU A 49 -3.85 9.03 7.80
C LEU A 49 -4.98 8.00 7.66
N HIS A 50 -4.76 6.75 8.05
CA HIS A 50 -5.75 5.68 8.04
C HIS A 50 -6.99 6.04 8.88
N GLN A 51 -6.82 6.60 10.07
CA GLN A 51 -7.94 7.02 10.92
C GLN A 51 -8.78 8.13 10.28
N ASN A 52 -8.12 9.11 9.66
CA ASN A 52 -8.79 10.20 8.96
C ASN A 52 -9.57 9.66 7.75
N LEU A 53 -8.93 8.85 6.90
CA LEU A 53 -9.55 8.22 5.74
C LEU A 53 -10.74 7.33 6.13
N LYS A 54 -10.61 6.51 7.16
CA LYS A 54 -11.69 5.67 7.69
C LYS A 54 -12.86 6.51 8.21
N TRP A 55 -12.58 7.67 8.80
CA TRP A 55 -13.64 8.57 9.22
C TRP A 55 -14.34 9.22 8.02
N LEU A 56 -13.58 9.71 7.02
CA LEU A 56 -14.13 10.28 5.78
C LEU A 56 -15.05 9.28 5.09
N TYR A 57 -14.58 8.04 4.90
CA TYR A 57 -15.37 6.93 4.39
C TYR A 57 -16.71 6.78 5.12
N LYS A 58 -16.67 6.65 6.45
CA LYS A 58 -17.89 6.48 7.25
C LYS A 58 -18.80 7.71 7.17
N HIS A 59 -18.22 8.91 7.25
CA HIS A 59 -18.97 10.15 7.27
C HIS A 59 -19.82 10.31 6.00
N TYR A 60 -19.20 10.12 4.83
CA TYR A 60 -19.90 10.27 3.56
C TYR A 60 -20.68 9.04 3.12
N LYS A 61 -20.31 7.83 3.58
CA LYS A 61 -21.13 6.62 3.38
C LYS A 61 -22.47 6.71 4.11
N PHE A 62 -22.47 7.19 5.35
CA PHE A 62 -23.66 7.21 6.20
C PHE A 62 -24.38 8.57 6.24
N SER A 63 -23.85 9.60 5.57
CA SER A 63 -24.50 10.91 5.46
C SER A 63 -24.66 11.32 3.99
N PRO A 64 -25.78 10.95 3.34
CA PRO A 64 -26.08 11.39 1.98
C PRO A 64 -26.08 12.92 1.84
N LYS A 65 -26.54 13.63 2.88
CA LYS A 65 -26.51 15.09 2.95
C LYS A 65 -25.09 15.65 2.86
N ALA A 66 -24.17 15.16 3.68
CA ALA A 66 -22.78 15.63 3.65
C ALA A 66 -22.09 15.30 2.31
N LEU A 67 -22.43 14.16 1.71
CA LEU A 67 -21.92 13.80 0.38
C LEU A 67 -22.46 14.73 -0.71
N HIS A 68 -23.74 15.10 -0.64
CA HIS A 68 -24.33 16.06 -1.56
C HIS A 68 -23.68 17.44 -1.43
N GLU A 69 -23.52 17.96 -0.20
CA GLU A 69 -22.84 19.24 0.04
C GLU A 69 -21.39 19.23 -0.47
N LEU A 70 -20.65 18.13 -0.27
CA LEU A 70 -19.29 17.97 -0.80
C LEU A 70 -19.27 18.01 -2.35
N ARG A 71 -20.28 17.42 -3.01
CA ARG A 71 -20.39 17.45 -4.48
C ARG A 71 -20.69 18.84 -5.02
N LEU A 72 -21.50 19.63 -4.32
CA LEU A 72 -21.76 21.02 -4.70
C LEU A 72 -20.47 21.87 -4.64
N VAL A 73 -19.62 21.64 -3.63
CA VAL A 73 -18.31 22.29 -3.56
C VAL A 73 -17.40 21.84 -4.70
N ALA A 74 -17.40 20.55 -5.03
CA ALA A 74 -16.62 20.02 -6.15
C ALA A 74 -17.07 20.65 -7.49
N GLU A 75 -18.38 20.73 -7.73
CA GLU A 75 -18.97 21.37 -8.90
C GLU A 75 -18.60 22.87 -8.99
N ALA A 76 -18.69 23.60 -7.89
CA ALA A 76 -18.32 25.02 -7.84
C ALA A 76 -16.82 25.27 -8.07
N LEU A 77 -15.97 24.29 -7.79
CA LEU A 77 -14.53 24.35 -8.05
C LEU A 77 -14.15 23.78 -9.42
N GLU A 78 -15.11 23.25 -10.19
CA GLU A 78 -14.86 22.49 -11.43
C GLU A 78 -13.92 21.28 -11.22
N GLU A 79 -13.94 20.70 -10.02
CA GLU A 79 -13.04 19.64 -9.57
C GLU A 79 -13.76 18.30 -9.44
N LYS A 80 -13.01 17.21 -9.58
CA LYS A 80 -13.55 15.85 -9.36
C LYS A 80 -13.45 15.47 -7.89
N VAL A 81 -14.57 14.99 -7.33
CA VAL A 81 -14.57 14.37 -6.00
C VAL A 81 -14.71 12.85 -6.11
N LEU A 82 -13.69 12.12 -5.67
CA LEU A 82 -13.78 10.68 -5.60
C LEU A 82 -14.75 10.27 -4.48
N LYS A 83 -15.63 9.32 -4.79
CA LYS A 83 -16.40 8.65 -3.75
C LYS A 83 -15.40 7.98 -2.80
N PRO A 84 -15.60 8.07 -1.48
CA PRO A 84 -14.70 7.41 -0.58
C PRO A 84 -14.98 5.91 -0.57
N THR A 85 -14.45 5.23 -1.58
CA THR A 85 -14.39 3.77 -1.74
C THR A 85 -12.93 3.32 -1.87
N ASN A 86 -12.07 4.17 -2.44
CA ASN A 86 -10.62 3.98 -2.49
C ASN A 86 -9.93 4.88 -1.46
N LEU A 87 -9.41 4.31 -0.36
CA LEU A 87 -8.85 5.08 0.76
C LEU A 87 -7.62 5.91 0.35
N ALA A 88 -6.82 5.48 -0.64
CA ALA A 88 -5.59 6.18 -1.01
C ALA A 88 -5.85 7.43 -1.88
N GLY A 89 -6.75 7.35 -2.87
CA GLY A 89 -6.99 8.45 -3.82
C GLY A 89 -7.78 9.63 -3.25
N ILE A 90 -8.59 9.44 -2.20
CA ILE A 90 -9.51 10.47 -1.66
C ILE A 90 -8.77 11.74 -1.22
N VAL A 91 -7.62 11.60 -0.57
CA VAL A 91 -6.93 12.77 0.01
C VAL A 91 -6.14 13.55 -1.03
N CYS A 92 -5.52 12.87 -1.99
CA CYS A 92 -4.70 13.52 -3.03
C CYS A 92 -5.59 14.11 -4.13
N GLU A 93 -6.48 13.32 -4.73
CA GLU A 93 -7.26 13.78 -5.89
C GLU A 93 -8.33 14.80 -5.52
N SER A 94 -8.92 14.69 -4.32
CA SER A 94 -9.99 15.59 -3.86
C SER A 94 -9.52 16.56 -2.78
N TYR A 95 -8.20 16.81 -2.69
CA TYR A 95 -7.58 17.64 -1.66
C TYR A 95 -8.26 19.01 -1.53
N VAL A 96 -8.32 19.77 -2.63
CA VAL A 96 -8.85 21.14 -2.66
C VAL A 96 -10.33 21.18 -2.26
N VAL A 97 -11.11 20.20 -2.73
CA VAL A 97 -12.53 20.06 -2.39
C VAL A 97 -12.70 19.84 -0.88
N PHE A 98 -11.93 18.94 -0.28
CA PHE A 98 -12.00 18.69 1.16
C PHE A 98 -11.56 19.89 1.99
N VAL A 99 -10.47 20.55 1.62
CA VAL A 99 -9.98 21.72 2.34
C VAL A 99 -11.03 22.84 2.31
N THR A 100 -11.53 23.19 1.14
CA THR A 100 -12.54 24.24 0.96
C THR A 100 -13.83 23.91 1.71
N TYR A 101 -14.33 22.68 1.57
CA TYR A 101 -15.55 22.25 2.27
C TYR A 101 -15.37 22.25 3.80
N PHE A 102 -14.21 21.85 4.30
CA PHE A 102 -13.93 21.84 5.74
C PHE A 102 -13.71 23.23 6.31
N GLN A 103 -13.11 24.15 5.57
CA GLN A 103 -13.03 25.55 5.95
C GLN A 103 -14.43 26.17 6.06
N ASP A 104 -15.30 25.91 5.07
CA ASP A 104 -16.70 26.34 5.13
C ASP A 104 -17.46 25.72 6.33
N LEU A 105 -17.29 24.41 6.58
CA LEU A 105 -17.89 23.74 7.75
C LEU A 105 -17.49 24.37 9.09
N LEU A 106 -16.29 24.93 9.17
CA LEU A 106 -15.75 25.57 10.36
C LEU A 106 -15.97 27.09 10.39
N SER A 107 -16.47 27.68 9.30
CA SER A 107 -16.74 29.11 9.20
C SER A 107 -17.74 29.56 10.28
N THR A 108 -17.50 30.74 10.83
CA THR A 108 -18.41 31.39 11.79
C THR A 108 -19.74 31.80 11.14
N GLU A 109 -19.72 32.01 9.82
CA GLU A 109 -20.84 32.47 9.01
C GLU A 109 -21.79 31.32 8.63
N ARG A 110 -21.28 30.09 8.51
CA ARG A 110 -22.08 28.94 8.05
C ARG A 110 -23.31 28.67 8.93
N ARG A 111 -24.46 28.48 8.29
CA ARG A 111 -25.73 28.05 8.91
C ARG A 111 -26.41 26.97 8.06
N PRO A 112 -26.98 25.90 8.68
CA PRO A 112 -26.89 25.56 10.09
C PRO A 112 -25.48 25.12 10.48
N LYS A 113 -25.12 25.31 11.76
CA LYS A 113 -23.83 24.87 12.27
C LYS A 113 -23.77 23.34 12.38
N PRO A 114 -22.65 22.68 12.02
CA PRO A 114 -22.50 21.24 12.23
C PRO A 114 -22.47 20.91 13.71
N SER A 115 -22.85 19.67 14.06
CA SER A 115 -22.80 19.18 15.43
C SER A 115 -21.38 19.31 16.02
N PRO A 116 -21.22 19.52 17.34
CA PRO A 116 -19.91 19.66 17.96
C PRO A 116 -18.97 18.47 17.66
N LYS A 117 -19.52 17.25 17.60
CA LYS A 117 -18.78 16.03 17.26
C LYS A 117 -18.24 16.05 15.83
N VAL A 118 -19.05 16.47 14.85
CA VAL A 118 -18.60 16.62 13.46
C VAL A 118 -17.58 17.74 13.36
N ARG A 119 -17.85 18.89 13.98
CA ARG A 119 -16.94 20.04 13.97
C ARG A 119 -15.54 19.70 14.50
N GLY A 120 -15.46 19.02 15.64
CA GLY A 120 -14.17 18.60 16.20
C GLY A 120 -13.40 17.61 15.30
N ARG A 121 -14.11 16.74 14.58
CA ARG A 121 -13.50 15.81 13.61
C ARG A 121 -13.01 16.53 12.36
N VAL A 122 -13.83 17.42 11.81
CA VAL A 122 -13.49 18.25 10.66
C VAL A 122 -12.28 19.13 10.97
N TYR A 123 -12.24 19.77 12.14
CA TYR A 123 -11.08 20.55 12.58
C TYR A 123 -9.80 19.71 12.62
N ARG A 124 -9.86 18.49 13.16
CA ARG A 124 -8.70 17.59 13.22
C ARG A 124 -8.20 17.22 11.82
N ILE A 125 -9.11 16.88 10.90
CA ILE A 125 -8.74 16.48 9.54
C ILE A 125 -8.23 17.70 8.76
N LEU A 126 -8.87 18.86 8.86
CA LEU A 126 -8.38 20.08 8.23
C LEU A 126 -6.99 20.45 8.74
N THR A 127 -6.75 20.36 10.04
CA THR A 127 -5.40 20.60 10.61
C THR A 127 -4.38 19.62 10.06
N PHE A 128 -4.77 18.36 9.81
CA PHE A 128 -3.92 17.38 9.15
C PHE A 128 -3.64 17.78 7.68
N LEU A 129 -4.68 18.15 6.92
CA LEU A 129 -4.58 18.54 5.51
C LEU A 129 -3.87 19.89 5.29
N MET A 130 -3.82 20.77 6.28
CA MET A 130 -3.08 22.03 6.20
C MET A 130 -1.63 21.92 6.68
N ASN A 131 -1.19 20.76 7.17
CA ASN A 131 0.19 20.56 7.63
C ASN A 131 1.04 20.02 6.48
N TYR A 132 2.14 20.70 6.18
CA TYR A 132 3.03 20.38 5.06
C TYR A 132 3.47 18.92 5.06
N ASP A 133 4.04 18.46 6.18
CA ASP A 133 4.54 17.09 6.30
C ASP A 133 3.46 16.03 6.07
N ASN A 134 2.23 16.29 6.50
CA ASN A 134 1.13 15.34 6.39
C ASN A 134 0.61 15.24 4.96
N VAL A 135 0.54 16.36 4.24
CA VAL A 135 0.19 16.38 2.81
C VAL A 135 1.27 15.66 2.02
N LEU A 136 2.53 16.02 2.23
CA LEU A 136 3.68 15.39 1.59
C LEU A 136 3.71 13.87 1.83
N PHE A 137 3.51 13.46 3.09
CA PHE A 137 3.41 12.05 3.45
C PHE A 137 2.23 11.34 2.78
N SER A 138 1.09 12.01 2.60
CA SER A 138 -0.09 11.41 1.97
C SER A 138 0.16 11.11 0.48
N TYR A 139 0.84 12.01 -0.22
CA TYR A 139 1.23 11.82 -1.62
C TYR A 139 2.29 10.71 -1.75
N LEU A 140 3.34 10.72 -0.92
CA LEU A 140 4.34 9.63 -0.91
C LEU A 140 3.71 8.25 -0.64
N MET A 141 2.76 8.19 0.30
CA MET A 141 2.06 6.94 0.60
C MET A 141 1.11 6.51 -0.52
N ARG A 142 0.57 7.43 -1.32
CA ARG A 142 -0.23 7.08 -2.50
C ARG A 142 0.64 6.28 -3.48
N ASP A 143 1.80 6.79 -3.82
CA ASP A 143 2.72 6.15 -4.79
C ASP A 143 3.26 4.83 -4.23
N THR A 144 3.57 4.81 -2.93
CA THR A 144 3.93 3.56 -2.23
C THR A 144 2.80 2.53 -2.31
N PHE A 145 1.55 2.91 -2.05
CA PHE A 145 0.42 1.98 -2.10
C PHE A 145 0.07 1.53 -3.51
N GLU A 146 0.35 2.33 -4.53
CA GLU A 146 0.18 1.93 -5.92
C GLU A 146 1.11 0.76 -6.28
N ALA A 147 2.42 0.90 -6.01
CA ALA A 147 3.39 -0.19 -6.21
C ALA A 147 2.99 -1.47 -5.46
N LEU A 148 2.54 -1.32 -4.20
CA LEU A 148 2.09 -2.44 -3.38
C LEU A 148 0.78 -3.06 -3.86
N SER A 149 -0.13 -2.26 -4.41
CA SER A 149 -1.39 -2.73 -4.97
C SER A 149 -1.14 -3.56 -6.23
N GLU A 150 -0.23 -3.13 -7.10
CA GLU A 150 0.18 -3.91 -8.26
C GLU A 150 0.78 -5.26 -7.86
N LEU A 151 1.68 -5.27 -6.87
CA LEU A 151 2.24 -6.51 -6.32
C LEU A 151 1.14 -7.44 -5.81
N SER A 152 0.19 -6.89 -5.04
CA SER A 152 -0.94 -7.64 -4.50
C SER A 152 -1.82 -8.25 -5.58
N LEU A 153 -2.11 -7.49 -6.65
CA LEU A 153 -2.91 -7.96 -7.79
C LEU A 153 -2.18 -9.05 -8.58
N ASN A 154 -0.87 -8.90 -8.79
CA ASN A 154 -0.06 -9.95 -9.41
C ASN A 154 -0.12 -11.25 -8.60
N PHE A 155 -0.01 -11.17 -7.27
CA PHE A 155 -0.09 -12.34 -6.39
C PHE A 155 -1.48 -12.99 -6.28
N GLN A 156 -2.51 -12.37 -6.83
CA GLN A 156 -3.89 -12.89 -6.86
C GLN A 156 -4.26 -13.54 -8.20
N LYS A 157 -3.36 -13.57 -9.18
CA LYS A 157 -3.60 -14.22 -10.48
C LYS A 157 -3.72 -15.73 -10.29
N ASP A 158 -4.73 -16.33 -10.90
CA ASP A 158 -4.94 -17.79 -10.86
C ASP A 158 -3.79 -18.57 -11.54
N SER A 159 -3.13 -17.94 -12.51
CA SER A 159 -2.00 -18.52 -13.26
C SER A 159 -0.62 -18.20 -12.66
N LEU A 160 -0.56 -17.75 -11.40
CA LEU A 160 0.68 -17.28 -10.79
C LEU A 160 1.68 -18.43 -10.56
N THR A 161 2.86 -18.32 -11.15
CA THR A 161 3.99 -19.22 -10.88
C THR A 161 4.92 -18.65 -9.80
N VAL A 162 5.83 -19.50 -9.30
CA VAL A 162 6.88 -19.07 -8.36
C VAL A 162 7.81 -18.03 -9.01
N CYS A 163 8.13 -18.21 -10.30
CA CYS A 163 8.96 -17.28 -11.05
C CYS A 163 8.27 -15.92 -11.21
N ASP A 164 6.99 -15.91 -11.60
CA ASP A 164 6.19 -14.67 -11.70
C ASP A 164 6.13 -13.95 -10.36
N SER A 165 6.06 -14.71 -9.26
CA SER A 165 6.04 -14.15 -7.92
C SER A 165 7.35 -13.44 -7.55
N MET A 166 8.48 -13.99 -7.99
CA MET A 166 9.81 -13.39 -7.78
C MET A 166 9.98 -12.15 -8.66
N GLU A 167 9.61 -12.22 -9.93
CA GLU A 167 9.67 -11.08 -10.86
C GLU A 167 8.78 -9.93 -10.41
N ALA A 168 7.55 -10.21 -9.97
CA ALA A 168 6.64 -9.19 -9.44
C ALA A 168 7.19 -8.55 -8.15
N LEU A 169 7.84 -9.34 -7.29
CA LEU A 169 8.51 -8.83 -6.10
C LEU A 169 9.66 -7.90 -6.47
N ASP A 170 10.55 -8.31 -7.37
CA ASP A 170 11.70 -7.51 -7.79
C ASP A 170 11.24 -6.22 -8.48
N THR A 171 10.21 -6.29 -9.31
CA THR A 171 9.59 -5.10 -9.93
C THR A 171 9.06 -4.13 -8.87
N CYS A 172 8.35 -4.63 -7.85
CA CYS A 172 7.88 -3.81 -6.75
C CYS A 172 9.04 -3.21 -5.95
N SER A 173 10.10 -3.99 -5.70
CA SER A 173 11.28 -3.54 -4.98
C SER A 173 11.96 -2.39 -5.70
N LEU A 174 12.17 -2.52 -7.02
CA LEU A 174 12.75 -1.46 -7.85
C LEU A 174 11.90 -0.18 -7.79
N LYS A 175 10.57 -0.29 -7.96
CA LYS A 175 9.67 0.86 -7.83
C LYS A 175 9.80 1.56 -6.47
N LEU A 176 9.86 0.80 -5.37
CA LEU A 176 10.00 1.37 -4.03
C LEU A 176 11.39 2.01 -3.78
N VAL A 177 12.45 1.47 -4.40
CA VAL A 177 13.78 2.08 -4.40
C VAL A 177 13.79 3.37 -5.20
N ASP A 178 13.18 3.38 -6.38
CA ASP A 178 13.11 4.57 -7.24
C ASP A 178 12.39 5.71 -6.52
N LEU A 179 11.29 5.44 -5.80
CA LEU A 179 10.59 6.42 -4.96
C LEU A 179 11.47 7.09 -3.88
N GLN A 180 12.63 6.50 -3.55
CA GLN A 180 13.59 7.14 -2.65
C GLN A 180 14.31 8.32 -3.30
N PHE A 181 14.59 8.22 -4.59
CA PHE A 181 15.44 9.15 -5.32
C PHE A 181 14.60 10.04 -6.24
N GLU A 182 13.73 9.43 -7.01
CA GLU A 182 12.94 10.08 -8.05
C GLU A 182 11.46 10.14 -7.64
N PRO A 183 10.89 11.34 -7.53
CA PRO A 183 9.46 11.47 -7.31
C PRO A 183 8.67 10.98 -8.52
N THR A 184 7.48 10.45 -8.26
CA THR A 184 6.52 10.15 -9.34
C THR A 184 5.86 11.44 -9.84
N GLU A 185 5.51 11.48 -11.13
CA GLU A 185 4.73 12.58 -11.70
C GLU A 185 3.39 12.75 -10.96
N GLY A 186 3.06 13.98 -10.57
CA GLY A 186 1.89 14.28 -9.73
C GLY A 186 1.98 13.71 -8.29
N GLY A 187 3.18 13.28 -7.87
CA GLY A 187 3.53 12.75 -6.55
C GLY A 187 3.82 13.81 -5.51
N ASP A 188 4.68 13.45 -4.56
CA ASP A 188 5.18 14.34 -3.51
C ASP A 188 5.87 15.59 -4.08
N GLN A 189 6.44 15.51 -5.28
CA GLN A 189 7.07 16.64 -5.97
C GLN A 189 6.09 17.76 -6.30
N GLU A 190 4.83 17.46 -6.65
CA GLU A 190 3.80 18.49 -6.89
C GLU A 190 3.63 19.40 -5.66
N VAL A 191 3.72 18.80 -4.46
CA VAL A 191 3.62 19.52 -3.20
C VAL A 191 4.87 20.39 -2.97
N ILE A 192 6.06 19.86 -3.27
CA ILE A 192 7.34 20.54 -3.09
C ILE A 192 7.43 21.75 -4.03
N ASP A 193 7.15 21.57 -5.31
CA ASP A 193 7.24 22.61 -6.33
C ASP A 193 6.25 23.74 -6.05
N ALA A 194 4.98 23.40 -5.79
CA ALA A 194 3.95 24.39 -5.53
C ALA A 194 4.27 25.27 -4.30
N VAL A 195 4.79 24.66 -3.24
CA VAL A 195 5.19 25.39 -2.03
C VAL A 195 6.45 26.22 -2.27
N SER A 196 7.42 25.74 -3.03
CA SER A 196 8.66 26.47 -3.33
C SER A 196 8.40 27.67 -4.25
N GLU A 197 7.52 27.53 -5.24
CA GLU A 197 7.23 28.56 -6.23
C GLU A 197 6.21 29.60 -5.74
N THR A 198 5.11 29.14 -5.14
CA THR A 198 3.95 29.99 -4.86
C THR A 198 3.62 30.12 -3.38
N ALA A 199 4.31 29.37 -2.51
CA ALA A 199 3.97 29.19 -1.08
C ALA A 199 2.54 28.68 -0.82
N LEU A 200 1.85 28.21 -1.86
CA LEU A 200 0.47 27.71 -1.82
C LEU A 200 0.43 26.35 -2.51
N PHE A 201 -0.22 25.38 -1.87
CA PHE A 201 -0.52 24.10 -2.49
C PHE A 201 -2.01 24.05 -2.83
N ARG A 202 -2.34 24.01 -4.12
CA ARG A 202 -3.73 24.04 -4.63
C ARG A 202 -4.57 25.14 -3.97
N GLY A 203 -4.04 26.36 -3.94
CA GLY A 203 -4.67 27.53 -3.31
C GLY A 203 -4.64 27.57 -1.78
N THR A 204 -4.05 26.57 -1.12
CA THR A 204 -4.00 26.48 0.35
C THR A 204 -2.59 26.76 0.88
N LYS A 205 -2.47 27.70 1.82
CA LYS A 205 -1.21 27.94 2.54
C LYS A 205 -0.96 26.84 3.57
N LEU A 206 0.07 26.03 3.35
CA LEU A 206 0.47 24.96 4.26
C LEU A 206 1.22 25.51 5.48
N LYS A 207 1.10 24.82 6.61
CA LYS A 207 1.75 25.15 7.89
C LYS A 207 2.94 24.24 8.15
N TYR A 208 3.91 24.75 8.90
CA TYR A 208 5.10 24.01 9.36
C TYR A 208 5.93 23.45 8.20
N VAL A 209 6.17 24.27 7.17
CA VAL A 209 6.98 23.86 6.02
C VAL A 209 8.39 23.50 6.49
N ASN A 210 8.83 22.30 6.12
CA ASN A 210 10.16 21.77 6.42
C ASN A 210 10.66 20.98 5.21
N GLU A 211 11.40 21.66 4.33
CA GLU A 211 11.89 21.09 3.06
C GLU A 211 12.77 19.83 3.27
N GLY A 212 13.48 19.72 4.39
CA GLY A 212 14.31 18.55 4.70
C GLY A 212 13.51 17.30 5.14
N GLN A 213 12.22 17.45 5.43
CA GLN A 213 11.40 16.35 5.92
C GLN A 213 11.20 15.25 4.89
N ILE A 214 11.25 15.57 3.59
CA ILE A 214 11.00 14.59 2.53
C ILE A 214 12.00 13.43 2.57
N LEU A 215 13.29 13.74 2.76
CA LEU A 215 14.35 12.73 2.82
C LEU A 215 14.13 11.73 3.96
N PHE A 216 13.61 12.21 5.10
CA PHE A 216 13.26 11.34 6.21
C PHE A 216 12.05 10.45 5.89
N LEU A 217 11.02 11.00 5.24
CA LEU A 217 9.83 10.24 4.86
C LEU A 217 10.15 9.19 3.79
N ARG A 218 10.96 9.51 2.79
CA ARG A 218 11.41 8.56 1.76
C ARG A 218 12.23 7.41 2.34
N LYS A 219 13.09 7.67 3.33
CA LYS A 219 13.77 6.59 4.08
C LYS A 219 12.79 5.61 4.75
N LYS A 220 11.60 6.07 5.16
CA LYS A 220 10.57 5.20 5.72
C LYS A 220 9.91 4.27 4.71
N VAL A 221 9.98 4.57 3.42
CA VAL A 221 9.54 3.65 2.35
C VAL A 221 10.51 2.46 2.25
N ILE A 222 11.81 2.67 2.45
CA ILE A 222 12.82 1.59 2.48
C ILE A 222 12.61 0.64 3.67
N ASP A 223 12.13 1.15 4.81
CA ASP A 223 11.73 0.29 5.92
C ASP A 223 10.62 -0.70 5.48
N VAL A 224 9.67 -0.27 4.64
CA VAL A 224 8.63 -1.15 4.05
C VAL A 224 9.25 -2.24 3.20
N LEU A 225 10.16 -1.86 2.29
CA LEU A 225 10.87 -2.79 1.43
C LEU A 225 11.63 -3.86 2.23
N THR A 226 12.37 -3.44 3.25
CA THR A 226 13.18 -4.33 4.09
C THR A 226 12.32 -5.41 4.77
N HIS A 227 11.14 -5.04 5.28
CA HIS A 227 10.22 -5.99 5.90
C HIS A 227 9.63 -6.95 4.87
N LEU A 228 9.36 -6.46 3.66
CA LEU A 228 8.80 -7.24 2.58
C LEU A 228 9.84 -8.28 2.12
N GLU A 229 11.04 -7.87 1.71
CA GLU A 229 12.12 -8.77 1.30
C GLU A 229 12.45 -9.84 2.34
N LYS A 230 12.52 -9.47 3.63
CA LYS A 230 12.75 -10.42 4.72
C LYS A 230 11.74 -11.57 4.74
N ARG A 231 10.49 -11.35 4.32
CA ARG A 231 9.43 -12.37 4.24
C ARG A 231 9.54 -13.28 3.01
N PHE A 232 10.35 -12.90 2.02
CA PHE A 232 10.58 -13.65 0.78
C PHE A 232 12.02 -14.20 0.65
N GLN A 233 12.87 -14.01 1.68
CA GLN A 233 14.25 -14.51 1.68
C GLN A 233 14.37 -16.02 1.42
N ASP A 234 13.42 -16.83 1.84
CA ASP A 234 13.40 -18.28 1.58
C ASP A 234 13.11 -18.60 0.10
N LEU A 235 12.35 -17.75 -0.58
CA LEU A 235 12.12 -17.84 -2.02
C LEU A 235 13.30 -17.29 -2.83
N GLN A 236 14.13 -16.40 -2.26
CA GLN A 236 15.34 -15.89 -2.92
C GLN A 236 16.58 -16.78 -2.69
N LYS A 237 16.80 -17.26 -1.45
CA LYS A 237 18.02 -17.99 -1.03
C LYS A 237 17.86 -19.51 -0.91
N GLY A 238 16.67 -20.05 -1.18
CA GLY A 238 16.38 -21.48 -1.04
C GLY A 238 15.09 -21.91 -1.74
N SER A 239 14.81 -21.24 -2.88
CA SER A 239 13.62 -21.37 -3.70
C SER A 239 13.33 -22.83 -4.06
N VAL A 240 12.06 -23.16 -4.29
CA VAL A 240 11.68 -24.48 -4.85
C VAL A 240 12.49 -24.79 -6.12
N PRO A 241 12.69 -23.84 -7.06
CA PRO A 241 13.61 -24.03 -8.19
C PRO A 241 15.01 -24.49 -7.77
N SER A 242 15.65 -23.84 -6.79
CA SER A 242 17.00 -24.19 -6.33
C SER A 242 17.10 -25.57 -5.65
N LYS A 243 15.97 -26.11 -5.17
CA LYS A 243 15.88 -27.44 -4.55
C LYS A 243 15.40 -28.52 -5.51
N CYS A 244 14.92 -28.13 -6.68
CA CYS A 244 14.45 -29.02 -7.72
C CYS A 244 15.54 -29.10 -8.79
N ALA A 245 16.33 -30.18 -8.77
CA ALA A 245 17.42 -30.42 -9.73
C ALA A 245 16.97 -30.33 -11.20
N ILE A 246 15.68 -30.52 -11.47
CA ILE A 246 15.09 -30.37 -12.81
C ILE A 246 15.07 -28.93 -13.33
N PHE A 247 15.21 -27.91 -12.48
CA PHE A 247 15.32 -26.51 -12.91
C PHE A 247 16.78 -26.03 -13.00
N ASP A 248 17.76 -26.91 -12.76
CA ASP A 248 19.19 -26.63 -12.92
C ASP A 248 19.73 -27.37 -14.15
N PRO A 249 19.86 -26.71 -15.32
CA PRO A 249 20.35 -27.32 -16.55
C PRO A 249 21.75 -27.92 -16.42
N SER A 250 22.56 -27.47 -15.45
CA SER A 250 23.89 -28.03 -15.20
C SER A 250 23.84 -29.43 -14.59
N GLN A 251 22.71 -29.82 -13.98
CA GLN A 251 22.47 -31.14 -13.41
C GLN A 251 21.69 -32.07 -14.33
N TRP A 252 21.31 -31.60 -15.52
CA TRP A 252 20.53 -32.41 -16.46
C TRP A 252 21.41 -33.51 -17.09
N PRO A 253 20.90 -34.75 -17.22
CA PRO A 253 21.60 -35.79 -17.95
C PRO A 253 21.90 -35.35 -19.38
N SER A 254 23.15 -35.52 -19.82
CA SER A 254 23.56 -35.22 -21.20
C SER A 254 22.92 -36.18 -22.23
N ASP A 255 22.44 -37.33 -21.74
CA ASP A 255 21.73 -38.34 -22.53
C ASP A 255 20.23 -38.00 -22.64
N ARG A 256 19.78 -37.77 -23.88
CA ARG A 256 18.39 -37.41 -24.20
C ARG A 256 17.37 -38.47 -23.78
N GLN A 257 17.74 -39.76 -23.75
CA GLN A 257 16.82 -40.81 -23.32
C GLN A 257 16.60 -40.77 -21.80
N LYS A 258 17.66 -40.49 -21.03
CA LYS A 258 17.57 -40.30 -19.57
C LYS A 258 16.84 -39.00 -19.21
N LEU A 259 17.09 -37.93 -19.97
CA LEU A 259 16.37 -36.66 -19.80
C LEU A 259 14.86 -36.81 -20.03
N ALA A 260 14.46 -37.55 -21.08
CA ALA A 260 13.07 -37.85 -21.35
C ALA A 260 12.41 -38.58 -20.18
N GLY A 261 13.08 -39.57 -19.57
CA GLY A 261 12.56 -40.30 -18.40
C GLY A 261 12.30 -39.42 -17.17
N CYS A 262 13.08 -38.37 -16.96
CA CYS A 262 12.90 -37.42 -15.85
C CYS A 262 11.74 -36.43 -16.07
N LEU A 263 11.39 -36.12 -17.33
CA LEU A 263 10.32 -35.17 -17.67
C LEU A 263 8.90 -35.76 -17.48
N TRP A 264 8.73 -37.08 -17.61
CA TRP A 264 7.43 -37.75 -17.47
C TRP A 264 6.90 -37.80 -16.03
N GLN A 265 7.75 -37.65 -15.02
CA GLN A 265 7.30 -37.54 -13.62
C GLN A 265 6.68 -36.17 -13.28
N THR A 266 6.72 -35.21 -14.22
CA THR A 266 6.46 -33.79 -13.95
C THR A 266 5.11 -33.29 -14.51
N ILE A 267 4.39 -34.06 -15.33
CA ILE A 267 3.09 -33.63 -15.92
C ILE A 267 1.90 -33.76 -14.93
N LEU A 268 2.14 -34.16 -13.68
CA LEU A 268 1.10 -34.32 -12.65
C LEU A 268 1.16 -33.32 -11.49
N CYS A 269 1.83 -32.17 -11.66
CA CYS A 269 1.76 -31.05 -10.72
C CYS A 269 0.84 -29.95 -11.26
#